data_AF-A0A7K2XI11-F1
#
_entry.id   AF-A0A7K2XI11-F1
#
_cell.length_a   1.000
_cell.length_b   1.000
_cell.length_c   1.000
_cell.angle_alpha   90.00
_cell.angle_beta   90.00
_cell.angle_gamma   90.00
#
_symmetry.space_group_name_H-M   'P 1'
#
loop_
_entity.id
_entity.type
_entity.pdbx_description
1 polymer ?
#
loop_
_entity_poly.entity_id
_entity_poly.type
_entity_poly.pdbx_seq_one_letter_code
_entity_poly.pdbx_strand_id
1 'polypeptide(L)' 'KAAAIALSGAGEVQAPAAGARGRSRTLWLLDAAAASELPRSLYPPATA' A
#
# COMPACT_ATOMS: atom_id res chain seq x y z
N LYS A 1 1.00 4.74 9.25
CA LYS A 1 1.55 3.40 9.58
C LYS A 1 0.81 2.19 8.98
N ALA A 2 -0.51 2.05 9.13
CA ALA A 2 -1.22 0.84 8.70
C ALA A 2 -1.07 0.53 7.19
N ALA A 3 -1.20 1.55 6.32
CA ALA A 3 -1.01 1.40 4.88
C ALA A 3 0.40 0.91 4.51
N ALA A 4 1.44 1.44 5.16
CA ALA A 4 2.81 1.02 4.95
C ALA A 4 3.01 -0.46 5.29
N ILE A 5 2.48 -0.94 6.42
CA ILE A 5 2.56 -2.37 6.79
C ILE A 5 1.84 -3.24 5.76
N ALA A 6 0.60 -2.88 5.41
CA ALA A 6 -0.20 -3.65 4.47
C ALA A 6 0.42 -3.73 3.06
N LEU A 7 1.05 -2.65 2.61
CA LEU A 7 1.66 -2.56 1.27
C LEU A 7 3.11 -3.07 1.21
N SER A 8 3.77 -3.29 2.35
CA SER A 8 5.16 -3.80 2.43
C SER A 8 5.26 -5.33 2.33
N GLY A 9 4.18 -6.03 1.98
CA GLY A 9 4.16 -7.49 1.88
C GLY A 9 3.83 -8.23 3.18
N ALA A 10 3.21 -7.55 4.16
CA ALA A 10 2.67 -8.22 5.35
C ALA A 10 1.57 -9.22 4.97
N GLY A 11 1.46 -10.32 5.72
CA GLY A 11 0.33 -11.24 5.60
C GLY A 11 -0.96 -10.65 6.16
N GLU A 12 -2.10 -11.14 5.68
CA GLU A 12 -3.44 -10.65 6.08
C GLU A 12 -3.75 -10.79 7.58
N VAL A 13 -3.08 -11.74 8.27
CA VAL A 13 -3.16 -11.89 9.73
C VAL A 13 -2.53 -10.70 10.45
N GLN A 14 -1.43 -10.14 9.90
CA GLN A 14 -0.71 -9.02 10.50
C GLN A 14 -1.34 -7.67 10.12
N ALA A 15 -1.85 -7.57 8.90
CA ALA A 15 -2.59 -6.42 8.40
C ALA A 15 -3.76 -6.90 7.52
N PRO A 16 -5.00 -6.90 8.01
CA PRO A 16 -6.16 -7.39 7.26
C PRO A 16 -6.31 -6.76 5.87
N ALA A 17 -5.96 -5.47 5.76
CA ALA A 17 -6.00 -4.76 4.49
C ALA A 17 -5.00 -5.29 3.43
N ALA A 18 -3.95 -6.02 3.83
CA ALA A 18 -3.03 -6.70 2.90
C ALA A 18 -3.72 -7.85 2.13
N GLY A 19 -4.78 -8.42 2.70
CA GLY A 19 -5.63 -9.43 2.07
C GLY A 19 -6.68 -8.86 1.11
N ALA A 20 -6.86 -7.53 1.07
CA ALA A 20 -7.82 -6.90 0.17
C ALA A 20 -7.35 -7.04 -1.29
N ARG A 21 -7.89 -8.02 -2.01
CA ARG A 21 -7.56 -8.30 -3.42
C ARG A 21 -8.80 -8.16 -4.29
N GLY A 22 -8.82 -7.15 -5.15
CA GLY A 22 -9.82 -7.01 -6.19
C GLY A 22 -9.56 -7.97 -7.35
N ARG A 23 -10.63 -8.41 -8.03
CA ARG A 23 -10.55 -9.38 -9.15
C ARG A 23 -9.85 -8.79 -10.38
N SER A 24 -10.06 -7.51 -10.66
CA SER A 24 -9.43 -6.81 -11.79
C SER A 24 -8.27 -5.93 -11.35
N ARG A 25 -8.46 -5.19 -10.24
CA ARG A 25 -7.43 -4.32 -9.66
C ARG A 25 -7.71 -4.07 -8.18
N THR A 26 -6.66 -3.72 -7.45
CA THR A 26 -6.76 -3.21 -6.07
C THR A 26 -6.19 -1.80 -6.07
N LEU A 27 -7.03 -0.79 -5.88
CA LEU A 27 -6.62 0.62 -5.86
C LEU A 27 -6.59 1.12 -4.42
N TRP A 28 -5.48 1.74 -4.03
CA TRP A 28 -5.31 2.40 -2.75
C TRP A 28 -5.32 3.90 -2.96
N LEU A 29 -6.24 4.60 -2.30
CA LEU A 29 -6.29 6.06 -2.27
C LEU A 29 -5.76 6.50 -0.91
N LEU A 30 -4.67 7.24 -0.91
CA LEU A 30 -3.97 7.67 0.29
C LEU A 30 -3.84 9.19 0.28
N ASP A 31 -3.98 9.80 1.45
CA ASP A 31 -3.59 11.19 1.64
C ASP A 31 -2.07 11.31 1.80
N ALA A 32 -1.58 12.55 1.88
CA ALA A 32 -0.16 12.82 2.04
C ALA A 32 0.41 12.23 3.34
N ALA A 33 -0.36 12.25 4.43
CA ALA A 33 0.07 11.74 5.73
C ALA A 33 0.31 10.22 5.67
N ALA A 34 -0.65 9.46 5.14
CA ALA A 34 -0.52 8.01 4.99
C ALA A 34 0.55 7.62 3.96
N ALA A 35 0.68 8.38 2.87
CA ALA A 35 1.69 8.14 1.83
C ALA A 35 3.12 8.40 2.31
N SER A 36 3.32 9.33 3.26
CA SER A 36 4.65 9.74 3.75
C SER A 36 5.44 8.60 4.42
N GLU A 37 4.75 7.56 4.89
CA GLU A 37 5.36 6.41 5.55
C GLU A 37 5.63 5.23 4.60
N LEU A 38 5.28 5.33 3.31
CA LEU A 38 5.45 4.23 2.37
C LEU A 38 6.93 3.99 2.01
N PRO A 39 7.34 2.72 1.83
CA PRO A 39 8.64 2.40 1.25
C PRO A 39 8.83 3.08 -0.11
N ARG A 40 10.02 3.64 -0.34
CA ARG A 40 10.37 4.30 -1.62
C ARG A 40 10.25 3.38 -2.84
N SER A 41 10.40 2.07 -2.65
CA SER A 41 10.21 1.07 -3.70
C SER A 41 8.77 0.97 -4.23
N LEU A 42 7.78 1.52 -3.49
CA LEU A 42 6.37 1.56 -3.92
C LEU A 42 6.01 2.83 -4.67
N TYR A 43 6.90 3.82 -4.72
CA TYR A 43 6.66 5.01 -5.51
C TYR A 43 6.76 4.63 -6.99
N PRO A 44 5.78 5.01 -7.82
CA PRO A 44 5.93 4.82 -9.25
C PRO A 44 7.19 5.53 -9.73
N PRO A 45 7.90 4.99 -10.74
CA PRO A 45 8.98 5.73 -11.39
C PRO A 45 8.44 7.09 -11.79
N ALA A 46 9.22 8.15 -11.55
CA ALA A 46 8.84 9.51 -11.92
C ALA A 46 8.38 9.47 -13.37
N THR A 47 7.08 9.70 -13.58
CA THR A 47 6.51 9.69 -14.92
C THR A 47 7.07 10.93 -15.62
N ALA A 48 7.74 10.72 -16.75
CA ALA A 48 8.38 11.77 -17.54
C ALA A 48 7.37 12.80 -18.05
#